data_AF-F0W3S4-F1
#
_entry.id   AF-F0W3S4-F1
#
_cell.length_a   1.000
_cell.length_b   1.000
_cell.length_c   1.000
_cell.angle_alpha   90.00
_cell.angle_beta   90.00
_cell.angle_gamma   90.00
#
_symmetry.space_group_name_H-M   'P 1'
#
loop_
_entity.id
_entity.type
_entity.pdbx_description
1 polymer ?
#
loop_
_entity_poly.entity_id
_entity_poly.type
_entity_poly.pdbx_seq_one_letter_code
_entity_poly.pdbx_strand_id
1 'polypeptide(L)'
;MTLETIKCRGASICCPFISPLKKDDVLFYISAATGEIWEHSTTTLQHKVIVSTGGMPLGAGFDKNGTLHISDTAHAAILRLDDSSQPRILVSSYEDQILRGPSSILLLDDDTIFFTDSGPFGETTMEKRRGSVFCIGPSPSGDKTLRPLLHECLAHPCAISKLNDHVLLVAEMSMNRILRLVRTPDNIYHSSVFYQCIGGLGPSSIICDTKGNIFVGYYDFSHVATIGHISVLDKTGVLKHTLQVPGPEITGLCLRYAPRHLLSLETDLIIKSRRSHSICYGIFGKFDSLHSHSAISDLYCLLYVIEISDSFKLRNLASSEMASGFGELVLVVGDSHIPHRAGSIPEKFQKMLVPGKIHHVLCTGNMICKEQYNELRALSANVHIVSGDCDEESIFPESKIVTIGQFRIGIIHGHQIIPWGDPLSLSAVQRKMNVDILITGHTHQCSVHTKEGKWFLDPGSITGAMKGGLKEAFPSFVLLAIQGAKVVAFVYELKNDNVVVSKSEYKKST
;
A
#
# COMPACT_ATOMS: atom_id res chain seq x y z
N MET A 1 -7.80 -20.38 -23.95
CA MET A 1 -7.81 -18.95 -24.31
C MET A 1 -6.77 -18.22 -23.49
N THR A 2 -5.96 -17.36 -24.11
CA THR A 2 -4.92 -16.55 -23.45
C THR A 2 -5.56 -15.39 -22.72
N LEU A 3 -5.42 -15.37 -21.39
CA LEU A 3 -5.82 -14.27 -20.54
C LEU A 3 -4.93 -13.06 -20.86
N GLU A 4 -5.53 -11.93 -21.24
CA GLU A 4 -4.74 -10.73 -21.54
C GLU A 4 -4.32 -10.09 -20.22
N THR A 5 -3.04 -10.25 -19.90
CA THR A 5 -2.42 -9.73 -18.70
C THR A 5 -1.73 -8.41 -19.05
N ILE A 6 -2.25 -7.31 -18.52
CA ILE A 6 -1.64 -5.99 -18.64
C ILE A 6 -0.72 -5.79 -17.44
N LYS A 7 0.57 -5.63 -17.74
CA LYS A 7 1.57 -5.31 -16.72
C LYS A 7 1.54 -3.80 -16.44
N CYS A 8 0.89 -3.42 -15.34
CA CYS A 8 0.77 -2.01 -14.96
C CYS A 8 2.12 -1.43 -14.50
N ARG A 9 2.30 -0.12 -14.73
CA ARG A 9 3.45 0.66 -14.23
C ARG A 9 3.08 1.38 -12.94
N GLY A 10 4.04 1.53 -12.03
CA GLY A 10 3.83 2.20 -10.74
C GLY A 10 3.77 1.22 -9.57
N ALA A 11 3.18 1.66 -8.46
CA ALA A 11 3.08 0.91 -7.21
C ALA A 11 1.69 1.10 -6.58
N SER A 12 1.21 0.07 -5.87
CA SER A 12 -0.14 0.03 -5.29
C SER A 12 -1.22 0.34 -6.32
N ILE A 13 -1.28 -0.48 -7.37
CA ILE A 13 -2.19 -0.24 -8.49
C ILE A 13 -3.64 -0.47 -8.04
N CYS A 14 -4.53 0.45 -8.39
CA CYS A 14 -5.95 0.36 -8.06
C CYS A 14 -6.82 1.02 -9.13
N CYS A 15 -8.14 0.84 -8.98
CA CYS A 15 -9.19 1.52 -9.74
C CYS A 15 -8.94 1.54 -11.26
N PRO A 16 -9.12 0.42 -11.99
CA PRO A 16 -9.22 0.49 -13.44
C PRO A 16 -10.48 1.27 -13.83
N PHE A 17 -10.41 2.10 -14.87
CA PHE A 17 -11.57 2.81 -15.42
C PHE A 17 -11.41 3.13 -16.90
N ILE A 18 -12.51 3.49 -17.55
CA ILE A 18 -12.57 3.86 -18.96
C ILE A 18 -13.06 5.31 -19.12
N SER A 19 -12.76 5.91 -20.27
CA SER A 19 -13.28 7.23 -20.64
C SER A 19 -14.49 7.07 -21.56
N PRO A 20 -15.57 7.86 -21.37
CA PRO A 20 -16.70 7.87 -22.30
C PRO A 20 -16.37 8.50 -23.65
N LEU A 21 -15.27 9.28 -23.75
CA LEU A 21 -14.89 10.02 -24.95
C LEU A 21 -13.77 9.38 -25.76
N LYS A 22 -12.99 8.47 -25.16
CA LYS A 22 -11.90 7.80 -25.87
C LYS A 22 -12.39 6.52 -26.54
N LYS A 23 -11.67 6.12 -27.59
CA LYS A 23 -11.89 4.84 -28.26
C LYS A 23 -11.77 3.68 -27.27
N ASP A 24 -12.48 2.60 -27.55
CA ASP A 24 -12.58 1.43 -26.67
C ASP A 24 -11.22 0.82 -26.29
N ASP A 25 -10.15 1.09 -27.04
CA ASP A 25 -8.80 0.54 -26.85
C ASP A 25 -7.94 1.26 -25.82
N VAL A 26 -8.53 2.05 -24.92
CA VAL A 26 -7.80 2.78 -23.87
C VAL A 26 -8.34 2.42 -22.49
N LEU A 27 -7.44 1.97 -21.61
CA LEU A 27 -7.71 1.69 -20.19
C LEU A 27 -6.94 2.68 -19.32
N PHE A 28 -7.57 3.19 -18.28
CA PHE A 28 -6.91 4.00 -17.25
C PHE A 28 -6.78 3.22 -15.96
N TYR A 29 -5.73 3.50 -15.21
CA TYR A 29 -5.53 2.94 -13.87
C TYR A 29 -4.72 3.90 -13.01
N ILE A 30 -4.78 3.69 -11.69
CA ILE A 30 -4.12 4.55 -10.71
C ILE A 30 -2.92 3.83 -10.11
N SER A 31 -1.80 4.54 -9.98
CA SER A 31 -0.65 4.16 -9.15
C SER A 31 -0.69 4.96 -7.86
N ALA A 32 -1.36 4.42 -6.84
CA ALA A 32 -1.67 5.17 -5.62
C ALA A 32 -0.40 5.61 -4.87
N ALA A 33 0.63 4.75 -4.83
CA ALA A 33 1.86 5.07 -4.09
C ALA A 33 2.72 6.15 -4.76
N THR A 34 2.56 6.36 -6.08
CA THR A 34 3.30 7.41 -6.81
C THR A 34 2.46 8.64 -7.11
N GLY A 35 1.15 8.63 -6.80
CA GLY A 35 0.26 9.74 -7.07
C GLY A 35 -0.15 9.90 -8.54
N GLU A 36 0.16 8.93 -9.40
CA GLU A 36 0.04 9.04 -10.85
C GLU A 36 -1.19 8.31 -11.39
N ILE A 37 -1.85 8.91 -12.37
CA ILE A 37 -2.89 8.26 -13.17
C ILE A 37 -2.31 7.98 -14.55
N TRP A 38 -2.43 6.72 -14.95
CA TRP A 38 -1.85 6.18 -16.16
C TRP A 38 -2.93 5.87 -17.18
N GLU A 39 -2.60 6.11 -18.43
CA GLU A 39 -3.31 5.69 -19.62
C GLU A 39 -2.54 4.53 -20.26
N HIS A 40 -3.25 3.45 -20.59
CA HIS A 40 -2.74 2.30 -21.31
C HIS A 40 -3.53 2.11 -22.59
N SER A 41 -2.84 2.11 -23.73
CA SER A 41 -3.45 1.72 -25.01
C SER A 41 -3.33 0.21 -25.18
N THR A 42 -4.46 -0.48 -25.31
CA THR A 42 -4.47 -1.93 -25.57
C THR A 42 -4.00 -2.26 -26.98
N THR A 43 -4.03 -1.29 -27.91
CA THR A 43 -3.55 -1.48 -29.29
C THR A 43 -2.03 -1.32 -29.40
N THR A 44 -1.46 -0.27 -28.80
CA THR A 44 -0.02 0.01 -28.91
C THR A 44 0.79 -0.57 -27.74
N LEU A 45 0.12 -1.07 -26.70
CA LEU A 45 0.70 -1.57 -25.44
C LEU A 45 1.55 -0.52 -24.70
N GLN A 46 1.36 0.77 -25.01
CA GLN A 46 2.09 1.86 -24.38
C GLN A 46 1.37 2.38 -23.15
N HIS A 47 2.16 2.82 -22.17
CA HIS A 47 1.71 3.44 -20.94
C HIS A 47 2.15 4.90 -20.91
N LYS A 48 1.24 5.81 -20.59
CA LYS A 48 1.49 7.25 -20.49
C LYS A 48 0.90 7.80 -19.20
N VAL A 49 1.66 8.57 -18.44
CA VAL A 49 1.11 9.34 -17.31
C VAL A 49 0.28 10.48 -17.87
N ILE A 50 -0.99 10.58 -17.44
CA ILE A 50 -1.87 11.68 -17.84
C ILE A 50 -1.91 12.79 -16.80
N VAL A 51 -1.78 12.46 -15.53
CA VAL A 51 -1.72 13.43 -14.43
C VAL A 51 -1.01 12.83 -13.23
N SER A 52 -0.32 13.69 -12.47
CA SER A 52 0.16 13.37 -11.13
C SER A 52 -0.50 14.33 -10.16
N THR A 53 -1.07 13.77 -9.09
CA THR A 53 -1.74 14.54 -8.04
C THR A 53 -0.74 15.07 -7.02
N GLY A 54 0.41 14.41 -6.85
CA GLY A 54 1.31 14.62 -5.71
C GLY A 54 0.81 13.99 -4.39
N GLY A 55 -0.33 13.29 -4.41
CA GLY A 55 -0.97 12.67 -3.25
C GLY A 55 -1.10 11.16 -3.40
N MET A 56 -2.18 10.61 -2.83
CA MET A 56 -2.49 9.17 -2.86
C MET A 56 -3.91 8.97 -3.41
N PRO A 57 -4.08 9.04 -4.74
CA PRO A 57 -5.34 8.78 -5.40
C PRO A 57 -5.73 7.31 -5.27
N LEU A 58 -6.98 7.04 -4.92
CA LEU A 58 -7.53 5.68 -4.80
C LEU A 58 -8.73 5.41 -5.72
N GLY A 59 -9.32 6.46 -6.27
CA GLY A 59 -10.44 6.36 -7.20
C GLY A 59 -10.41 7.50 -8.21
N ALA A 60 -10.84 7.23 -9.43
CA ALA A 60 -10.95 8.23 -10.47
C ALA A 60 -11.99 7.83 -11.52
N GLY A 61 -12.53 8.83 -12.22
CA GLY A 61 -13.49 8.62 -13.30
C GLY A 61 -13.62 9.86 -14.16
N PHE A 62 -14.07 9.66 -15.40
CA PHE A 62 -14.41 10.75 -16.31
C PHE A 62 -15.91 11.06 -16.25
N ASP A 63 -16.26 12.34 -16.24
CA ASP A 63 -17.64 12.76 -16.49
C ASP A 63 -18.01 12.61 -17.97
N LYS A 64 -19.28 12.85 -18.32
CA LYS A 64 -19.77 12.81 -19.72
C LYS A 64 -19.05 13.79 -20.66
N ASN A 65 -18.43 14.84 -20.12
CA ASN A 65 -17.69 15.86 -20.86
C ASN A 65 -16.20 15.53 -20.98
N GLY A 66 -15.74 14.42 -20.39
CA GLY A 66 -14.33 14.02 -20.39
C GLY A 66 -13.48 14.72 -19.32
N THR A 67 -14.08 15.41 -18.36
CA THR A 67 -13.39 15.96 -17.19
C THR A 67 -13.02 14.83 -16.25
N LEU A 68 -11.76 14.78 -15.80
CA LEU A 68 -11.31 13.76 -14.85
C LEU A 68 -11.56 14.22 -13.41
N HIS A 69 -12.25 13.38 -12.64
CA HIS A 69 -12.42 13.55 -11.20
C HIS A 69 -11.67 12.46 -10.45
N ILE A 70 -11.06 12.82 -9.32
CA ILE A 70 -10.13 11.96 -8.59
C ILE A 70 -10.48 12.04 -7.11
N SER A 71 -10.67 10.90 -6.45
CA SER A 71 -10.70 10.80 -4.99
C SER A 71 -9.27 10.56 -4.48
N ASP A 72 -8.72 11.55 -3.78
CA ASP A 72 -7.36 11.51 -3.25
C ASP A 72 -7.36 11.47 -1.73
N THR A 73 -6.82 10.37 -1.20
CA THR A 73 -6.80 10.09 0.23
C THR A 73 -5.78 10.95 0.95
N ALA A 74 -4.61 11.23 0.37
CA ALA A 74 -3.58 12.03 1.02
C ALA A 74 -3.94 13.52 1.04
N HIS A 75 -4.58 14.01 -0.02
CA HIS A 75 -5.10 15.37 -0.07
C HIS A 75 -6.40 15.56 0.71
N ALA A 76 -7.02 14.47 1.20
CA ALA A 76 -8.33 14.49 1.84
C ALA A 76 -9.38 15.25 0.99
N ALA A 77 -9.38 14.99 -0.32
CA ALA A 77 -10.16 15.81 -1.25
C ALA A 77 -10.65 15.03 -2.46
N ILE A 78 -11.75 15.51 -3.04
CA ILE A 78 -12.08 15.24 -4.44
C ILE A 78 -11.41 16.31 -5.29
N LEU A 79 -10.58 15.87 -6.22
CA LEU A 79 -9.91 16.72 -7.19
C LEU A 79 -10.64 16.66 -8.53
N ARG A 80 -10.51 17.74 -9.30
CA ARG A 80 -11.02 17.88 -10.66
C ARG A 80 -9.88 18.38 -11.55
N LEU A 81 -9.68 17.70 -12.68
CA LEU A 81 -8.74 18.12 -13.71
C LEU A 81 -9.53 18.74 -14.86
N ASP A 82 -9.45 20.07 -14.94
CA ASP A 82 -9.96 20.84 -16.08
C ASP A 82 -8.90 20.87 -17.22
N ASP A 83 -9.01 21.78 -18.17
CA ASP A 83 -8.01 21.98 -19.26
C ASP A 83 -6.60 22.34 -18.76
N SER A 84 -6.43 22.58 -17.45
CA SER A 84 -5.15 22.83 -16.82
C SER A 84 -4.37 21.55 -16.53
N SER A 85 -3.04 21.59 -16.66
CA SER A 85 -2.15 20.45 -16.34
C SER A 85 -2.09 20.05 -14.87
N GLN A 86 -2.80 20.75 -13.96
CA GLN A 86 -2.75 20.55 -12.51
C GLN A 86 -4.17 20.33 -11.95
N PRO A 87 -4.41 19.29 -11.13
CA PRO A 87 -5.68 19.07 -10.47
C PRO A 87 -6.04 20.22 -9.50
N ARG A 88 -7.33 20.56 -9.44
CA ARG A 88 -7.88 21.53 -8.48
C ARG A 88 -8.77 20.82 -7.47
N ILE A 89 -8.82 21.34 -6.25
CA ILE A 89 -9.73 20.83 -5.21
C ILE A 89 -11.17 21.22 -5.58
N LEU A 90 -12.02 20.22 -5.74
CA LEU A 90 -13.47 20.40 -5.87
C LEU A 90 -14.12 20.47 -4.49
N VAL A 91 -13.70 19.59 -3.57
CA VAL A 91 -14.18 19.58 -2.19
C VAL A 91 -13.14 18.91 -1.28
N SER A 92 -12.97 19.46 -0.08
CA SER A 92 -12.01 18.96 0.94
C SER A 92 -12.55 18.97 2.37
N SER A 93 -13.78 19.48 2.59
CA SER A 93 -14.41 19.51 3.91
C SER A 93 -15.93 19.39 3.84
N TYR A 94 -16.53 18.95 4.94
CA TYR A 94 -17.97 18.93 5.21
C TYR A 94 -18.21 19.46 6.64
N GLU A 95 -19.13 20.41 6.81
CA GLU A 95 -19.42 21.04 8.12
C GLU A 95 -18.14 21.47 8.87
N ASP A 96 -17.26 22.17 8.17
CA ASP A 96 -15.95 22.66 8.66
C ASP A 96 -14.94 21.56 9.08
N GLN A 97 -15.29 20.29 8.90
CA GLN A 97 -14.39 19.17 9.13
C GLN A 97 -13.74 18.72 7.82
N ILE A 98 -12.43 18.55 7.83
CA ILE A 98 -11.69 18.01 6.68
C ILE A 98 -12.17 16.58 6.42
N LEU A 99 -12.30 16.20 5.15
CA LEU A 99 -12.60 14.80 4.79
C LEU A 99 -11.50 13.87 5.33
N ARG A 100 -11.81 12.59 5.55
CA ARG A 100 -10.83 11.65 6.12
C ARG A 100 -9.78 11.22 5.10
N GLY A 101 -10.22 11.12 3.85
CA GLY A 101 -9.50 10.56 2.73
C GLY A 101 -10.48 9.81 1.84
N PRO A 102 -10.98 10.47 0.78
CA PRO A 102 -11.85 9.84 -0.20
C PRO A 102 -11.15 8.66 -0.90
N SER A 103 -11.89 7.57 -1.11
CA SER A 103 -11.32 6.28 -1.57
C SER A 103 -11.94 5.72 -2.85
N SER A 104 -13.18 6.08 -3.21
CA SER A 104 -13.85 5.68 -4.45
C SER A 104 -14.79 6.77 -4.91
N ILE A 105 -15.02 6.87 -6.21
CA ILE A 105 -15.88 7.87 -6.84
C ILE A 105 -16.79 7.23 -7.89
N LEU A 106 -18.03 7.71 -7.99
CA LEU A 106 -19.01 7.35 -9.00
C LEU A 106 -19.59 8.63 -9.60
N LEU A 107 -19.53 8.75 -10.91
CA LEU A 107 -20.02 9.90 -11.67
C LEU A 107 -21.27 9.48 -12.44
N LEU A 108 -22.32 10.30 -12.40
CA LEU A 108 -23.53 10.10 -13.17
C LEU A 108 -23.64 11.14 -14.31
N ASP A 109 -24.45 10.82 -15.31
CA ASP A 109 -24.68 11.69 -16.48
C ASP A 109 -25.41 13.01 -16.12
N ASP A 110 -26.07 13.07 -14.97
CA ASP A 110 -26.70 14.28 -14.44
C ASP A 110 -25.71 15.17 -13.65
N ASP A 111 -24.42 14.91 -13.79
CA ASP A 111 -23.31 15.61 -13.11
C ASP A 111 -23.30 15.44 -11.58
N THR A 112 -24.07 14.47 -11.06
CA THR A 112 -24.01 14.03 -9.66
C THR A 112 -22.77 13.18 -9.43
N ILE A 113 -22.07 13.46 -8.34
CA ILE A 113 -20.88 12.73 -7.90
C ILE A 113 -21.21 12.05 -6.58
N PHE A 114 -20.95 10.76 -6.47
CA PHE A 114 -20.93 10.06 -5.20
C PHE A 114 -19.53 9.61 -4.88
N PHE A 115 -19.16 9.62 -3.60
CA PHE A 115 -17.86 9.11 -3.19
C PHE A 115 -17.90 8.52 -1.77
N THR A 116 -16.98 7.60 -1.51
CA THR A 116 -16.74 7.05 -0.18
C THR A 116 -15.57 7.77 0.46
N ASP A 117 -15.66 7.98 1.77
CA ASP A 117 -14.63 8.64 2.58
C ASP A 117 -14.31 7.78 3.81
N SER A 118 -13.13 7.19 3.82
CA SER A 118 -12.72 6.24 4.87
C SER A 118 -11.36 6.57 5.49
N GLY A 119 -10.59 7.45 4.86
CA GLY A 119 -9.21 7.69 5.21
C GLY A 119 -8.28 6.53 4.80
N PRO A 120 -6.99 6.63 5.15
CA PRO A 120 -6.05 5.54 4.94
C PRO A 120 -6.54 4.23 5.57
N PHE A 121 -6.12 3.11 5.01
CA PHE A 121 -6.48 1.79 5.54
C PHE A 121 -6.09 1.67 7.03
N GLY A 122 -7.08 1.36 7.88
CA GLY A 122 -6.92 1.33 9.35
C GLY A 122 -7.43 2.57 10.09
N GLU A 123 -7.68 3.70 9.42
CA GLU A 123 -8.24 4.91 10.07
C GLU A 123 -9.70 4.69 10.51
N THR A 124 -10.48 4.08 9.62
CA THR A 124 -11.85 3.70 9.88
C THR A 124 -11.93 2.19 10.11
N THR A 125 -12.31 1.75 11.32
CA THR A 125 -12.28 0.34 11.73
C THR A 125 -13.65 -0.17 12.17
N MET A 126 -13.75 -1.47 12.47
CA MET A 126 -14.96 -2.06 13.06
C MET A 126 -15.30 -1.46 14.43
N GLU A 127 -14.28 -1.11 15.22
CA GLU A 127 -14.44 -0.50 16.54
C GLU A 127 -14.81 0.98 16.42
N LYS A 128 -14.12 1.70 15.50
CA LYS A 128 -14.32 3.13 15.26
C LYS A 128 -14.84 3.35 13.84
N ARG A 129 -16.15 3.17 13.67
CA ARG A 129 -16.86 3.34 12.40
C ARG A 129 -17.05 4.82 12.07
N ARG A 130 -16.03 5.46 11.51
CA ARG A 130 -16.02 6.88 11.16
C ARG A 130 -16.13 7.15 9.64
N GLY A 131 -16.34 6.10 8.85
CA GLY A 131 -16.43 6.20 7.39
C GLY A 131 -17.77 6.76 6.94
N SER A 132 -17.74 7.47 5.82
CA SER A 132 -18.88 8.19 5.26
C SER A 132 -19.07 7.92 3.77
N VAL A 133 -20.27 8.21 3.27
CA VAL A 133 -20.63 8.26 1.86
C VAL A 133 -21.25 9.60 1.59
N PHE A 134 -20.73 10.33 0.61
CA PHE A 134 -21.16 11.66 0.27
C PHE A 134 -21.73 11.72 -1.15
N CYS A 135 -22.55 12.73 -1.39
CA CYS A 135 -23.08 13.11 -2.68
C CYS A 135 -22.81 14.59 -2.92
N ILE A 136 -22.28 14.93 -4.09
CA ILE A 136 -22.26 16.28 -4.66
C ILE A 136 -23.30 16.27 -5.76
N GLY A 137 -24.41 16.98 -5.56
CA GLY A 137 -25.51 17.00 -6.51
C GLY A 137 -26.19 18.36 -6.55
N PRO A 138 -27.14 18.55 -7.49
CA PRO A 138 -27.89 19.78 -7.60
C PRO A 138 -28.73 20.02 -6.34
N SER A 139 -28.64 21.24 -5.80
CA SER A 139 -29.53 21.77 -4.78
C SER A 139 -30.77 22.41 -5.41
N PRO A 140 -31.91 22.51 -4.70
CA PRO A 140 -33.05 23.34 -5.12
C PRO A 140 -32.66 24.80 -5.46
N SER A 141 -31.55 25.30 -4.90
CA SER A 141 -31.00 26.62 -5.21
C SER A 141 -30.22 26.70 -6.53
N GLY A 142 -30.02 25.57 -7.23
CA GLY A 142 -29.27 25.50 -8.49
C GLY A 142 -27.76 25.25 -8.32
N ASP A 143 -27.19 25.50 -7.14
CA ASP A 143 -25.78 25.23 -6.84
C ASP A 143 -25.53 23.74 -6.57
N LYS A 144 -24.31 23.27 -6.81
CA LYS A 144 -23.88 21.95 -6.37
C LYS A 144 -23.59 21.97 -4.87
N THR A 145 -24.24 21.11 -4.12
CA THR A 145 -24.06 21.02 -2.66
C THR A 145 -23.56 19.65 -2.26
N LEU A 146 -22.59 19.63 -1.34
CA LEU A 146 -22.13 18.42 -0.68
C LEU A 146 -23.12 18.02 0.41
N ARG A 147 -23.60 16.78 0.36
CA ARG A 147 -24.49 16.21 1.37
C ARG A 147 -24.03 14.80 1.77
N PRO A 148 -24.10 14.42 3.05
CA PRO A 148 -23.83 13.07 3.47
C PRO A 148 -25.04 12.19 3.17
N LEU A 149 -24.79 11.00 2.63
CA LEU A 149 -25.79 9.93 2.56
C LEU A 149 -25.69 9.01 3.78
N LEU A 150 -24.46 8.76 4.21
CA LEU A 150 -24.10 8.03 5.42
C LEU A 150 -22.94 8.79 6.04
N HIS A 151 -23.07 9.22 7.30
CA HIS A 151 -22.06 10.05 7.96
C HIS A 151 -21.51 9.33 9.18
N GLU A 152 -20.19 9.15 9.21
CA GLU A 152 -19.43 8.58 10.31
C GLU A 152 -20.06 7.35 10.96
N CYS A 153 -20.47 6.39 10.12
CA CYS A 153 -21.18 5.20 10.59
C CYS A 153 -20.73 3.89 9.94
N LEU A 154 -19.75 3.95 9.03
CA LEU A 154 -19.26 2.80 8.28
C LEU A 154 -17.84 2.40 8.70
N ALA A 155 -17.54 1.11 8.63
CA ALA A 155 -16.21 0.54 8.80
C ALA A 155 -15.52 0.36 7.42
N HIS A 156 -14.72 1.34 7.04
CA HIS A 156 -13.95 1.35 5.79
C HIS A 156 -14.79 1.15 4.52
N PRO A 157 -15.72 2.08 4.20
CA PRO A 157 -16.38 2.10 2.90
C PRO A 157 -15.35 2.38 1.81
N CYS A 158 -15.28 1.52 0.79
CA CYS A 158 -14.17 1.55 -0.16
C CYS A 158 -14.59 1.53 -1.64
N ALA A 159 -15.84 1.18 -1.95
CA ALA A 159 -16.33 1.21 -3.33
C ALA A 159 -17.82 1.56 -3.40
N ILE A 160 -18.22 2.21 -4.49
CA ILE A 160 -19.60 2.60 -4.76
C ILE A 160 -19.96 2.37 -6.23
N SER A 161 -21.16 1.85 -6.51
CA SER A 161 -21.63 1.57 -7.87
C SER A 161 -23.13 1.80 -8.02
N LYS A 162 -23.58 2.15 -9.24
CA LYS A 162 -25.00 2.30 -9.58
C LYS A 162 -25.56 0.96 -10.03
N LEU A 163 -26.54 0.41 -9.31
CA LEU A 163 -27.30 -0.77 -9.76
C LEU A 163 -28.39 -0.38 -10.77
N ASN A 164 -29.09 0.72 -10.48
CA ASN A 164 -30.08 1.35 -11.36
C ASN A 164 -30.30 2.81 -10.91
N ASP A 165 -31.19 3.54 -11.57
CA ASP A 165 -31.39 4.98 -11.32
C ASP A 165 -31.89 5.33 -9.90
N HIS A 166 -32.37 4.33 -9.16
CA HIS A 166 -32.86 4.50 -7.80
C HIS A 166 -32.00 3.81 -6.74
N VAL A 167 -31.06 2.95 -7.13
CA VAL A 167 -30.32 2.11 -6.18
C VAL A 167 -28.82 2.23 -6.40
N LEU A 168 -28.13 2.67 -5.35
CA LEU A 168 -26.68 2.64 -5.24
C LEU A 168 -26.27 1.48 -4.34
N LEU A 169 -25.12 0.89 -4.63
CA LEU A 169 -24.49 -0.12 -3.79
C LEU A 169 -23.17 0.42 -3.26
N VAL A 170 -22.91 0.17 -1.97
CA VAL A 170 -21.67 0.57 -1.29
C VAL A 170 -21.03 -0.67 -0.68
N ALA A 171 -19.76 -0.92 -1.01
CA ALA A 171 -18.97 -1.94 -0.37
C ALA A 171 -18.38 -1.39 0.94
N GLU A 172 -18.70 -2.05 2.05
CA GLU A 172 -18.12 -1.77 3.37
C GLU A 172 -17.21 -2.94 3.74
N MET A 173 -15.92 -2.76 3.46
CA MET A 173 -14.95 -3.85 3.50
C MET A 173 -14.85 -4.44 4.90
N SER A 174 -14.58 -3.63 5.93
CA SER A 174 -14.32 -4.14 7.28
C SER A 174 -15.56 -4.69 8.01
N MET A 175 -16.78 -4.49 7.50
CA MET A 175 -17.99 -5.17 8.00
C MET A 175 -18.39 -6.36 7.12
N ASN A 176 -17.59 -6.70 6.12
CA ASN A 176 -17.80 -7.78 5.17
C ASN A 176 -19.22 -7.76 4.56
N ARG A 177 -19.68 -6.60 4.08
CA ARG A 177 -21.05 -6.45 3.56
C ARG A 177 -21.17 -5.41 2.45
N ILE A 178 -22.25 -5.53 1.69
CA ILE A 178 -22.68 -4.56 0.69
C ILE A 178 -23.97 -3.90 1.20
N LEU A 179 -23.99 -2.58 1.22
CA LEU A 179 -25.16 -1.78 1.54
C LEU A 179 -25.87 -1.37 0.25
N ARG A 180 -27.20 -1.36 0.27
CA ARG A 180 -28.01 -0.67 -0.75
C ARG A 180 -28.51 0.65 -0.20
N LEU A 181 -28.43 1.70 -1.01
CA LEU A 181 -29.00 3.00 -0.74
C LEU A 181 -30.09 3.25 -1.79
N VAL A 182 -31.35 3.31 -1.36
CA VAL A 182 -32.51 3.51 -2.23
C VAL A 182 -32.92 4.98 -2.20
N ARG A 183 -32.89 5.64 -3.36
CA ARG A 183 -33.32 7.03 -3.56
C ARG A 183 -34.85 7.08 -3.67
N THR A 184 -35.47 7.83 -2.77
CA THR A 184 -36.89 8.21 -2.85
C THR A 184 -37.11 9.34 -3.87
N PRO A 185 -38.35 9.57 -4.33
CA PRO A 185 -38.67 10.71 -5.20
C PRO A 185 -38.22 12.07 -4.64
N ASP A 186 -38.21 12.23 -3.31
CA ASP A 186 -37.77 13.44 -2.62
C ASP A 186 -36.25 13.56 -2.47
N ASN A 187 -35.47 12.72 -3.17
CA ASN A 187 -34.02 12.65 -3.11
C ASN A 187 -33.42 12.27 -1.75
N ILE A 188 -34.22 11.63 -0.88
CA ILE A 188 -33.76 11.05 0.38
C ILE A 188 -33.31 9.61 0.14
N TYR A 189 -32.21 9.19 0.75
CA TYR A 189 -31.67 7.84 0.62
C TYR A 189 -31.94 7.02 1.87
N HIS A 190 -32.51 5.82 1.69
CA HIS A 190 -32.64 4.84 2.76
C HIS A 190 -31.62 3.71 2.58
N SER A 191 -30.85 3.45 3.62
CA SER A 191 -29.83 2.41 3.60
C SER A 191 -30.31 1.11 4.24
N SER A 192 -29.85 -0.02 3.71
CA SER A 192 -30.05 -1.35 4.29
C SER A 192 -28.93 -2.29 3.84
N VAL A 193 -28.72 -3.39 4.57
CA VAL A 193 -27.78 -4.42 4.11
C VAL A 193 -28.39 -5.13 2.91
N PHE A 194 -27.68 -5.10 1.78
CA PHE A 194 -28.08 -5.76 0.54
C PHE A 194 -27.56 -7.19 0.49
N TYR A 195 -26.30 -7.38 0.86
CA TYR A 195 -25.64 -8.69 0.82
C TYR A 195 -24.60 -8.77 1.93
N GLN A 196 -24.66 -9.85 2.71
CA GLN A 196 -23.62 -10.16 3.69
C GLN A 196 -22.58 -11.05 3.00
N CYS A 197 -21.37 -10.54 2.89
CA CYS A 197 -20.25 -11.25 2.32
C CYS A 197 -19.68 -12.24 3.35
N ILE A 198 -18.97 -13.26 2.85
CA ILE A 198 -18.37 -14.32 3.66
C ILE A 198 -16.88 -14.47 3.31
N GLY A 199 -16.07 -14.89 4.27
CA GLY A 199 -14.64 -15.17 4.05
C GLY A 199 -13.73 -14.05 4.53
N GLY A 200 -12.77 -13.66 3.68
CA GLY A 200 -11.66 -12.73 3.97
C GLY A 200 -12.08 -11.34 4.47
N LEU A 201 -11.17 -10.35 4.39
CA LEU A 201 -11.41 -9.04 5.00
C LEU A 201 -12.74 -8.42 4.54
N GLY A 202 -13.04 -8.45 3.24
CA GLY A 202 -14.37 -8.15 2.73
C GLY A 202 -14.41 -7.66 1.28
N PRO A 203 -15.56 -7.13 0.83
CA PRO A 203 -15.69 -6.58 -0.52
C PRO A 203 -14.86 -5.32 -0.63
N SER A 204 -13.94 -5.28 -1.60
CA SER A 204 -13.03 -4.16 -1.86
C SER A 204 -13.41 -3.34 -3.08
N SER A 205 -14.15 -3.95 -4.00
CA SER A 205 -14.58 -3.34 -5.25
C SER A 205 -15.94 -3.87 -5.66
N ILE A 206 -16.74 -3.02 -6.28
CA ILE A 206 -18.07 -3.37 -6.77
C ILE A 206 -18.36 -2.64 -8.08
N ILE A 207 -18.88 -3.37 -9.06
CA ILE A 207 -19.34 -2.80 -10.32
C ILE A 207 -20.58 -3.52 -10.83
N CYS A 208 -21.55 -2.77 -11.35
CA CYS A 208 -22.78 -3.32 -11.91
C CYS A 208 -22.78 -3.18 -13.43
N ASP A 209 -23.30 -4.20 -14.12
CA ASP A 209 -23.58 -4.10 -15.55
C ASP A 209 -24.99 -3.53 -15.84
N THR A 210 -25.27 -3.27 -17.11
CA THR A 210 -26.58 -2.74 -17.54
C THR A 210 -27.74 -3.74 -17.40
N LYS A 211 -27.44 -5.03 -17.21
CA LYS A 211 -28.44 -6.10 -17.00
C LYS A 211 -28.79 -6.28 -15.52
N GLY A 212 -28.06 -5.63 -14.63
CA GLY A 212 -28.23 -5.73 -13.18
C GLY A 212 -27.45 -6.87 -12.54
N ASN A 213 -26.42 -7.41 -13.21
CA ASN A 213 -25.44 -8.28 -12.58
C ASN A 213 -24.47 -7.41 -11.77
N ILE A 214 -24.11 -7.89 -10.59
CA ILE A 214 -23.26 -7.20 -9.64
C ILE A 214 -21.98 -8.01 -9.47
N PHE A 215 -20.85 -7.44 -9.85
CA PHE A 215 -19.53 -8.03 -9.69
C PHE A 215 -18.88 -7.46 -8.45
N VAL A 216 -18.48 -8.34 -7.54
CA VAL A 216 -17.91 -7.97 -6.24
C VAL A 216 -16.53 -8.58 -6.13
N GLY A 217 -15.50 -7.74 -6.13
CA GLY A 217 -14.13 -8.14 -5.87
C GLY A 217 -13.86 -8.13 -4.38
N TYR A 218 -13.10 -9.10 -3.91
CA TYR A 218 -12.78 -9.29 -2.50
C TYR A 218 -11.31 -9.02 -2.26
N TYR A 219 -11.03 -8.41 -1.11
CA TYR A 219 -9.69 -8.27 -0.60
C TYR A 219 -9.48 -9.22 0.57
N ASP A 220 -8.36 -9.92 0.54
CA ASP A 220 -7.79 -10.64 1.67
C ASP A 220 -6.27 -10.58 1.58
N PHE A 221 -5.59 -10.80 2.70
CA PHE A 221 -4.15 -10.61 2.74
C PHE A 221 -3.41 -11.75 2.03
N SER A 222 -2.47 -11.40 1.14
CA SER A 222 -1.63 -12.32 0.36
C SER A 222 -0.81 -13.35 1.16
N HIS A 223 -0.59 -13.09 2.45
CA HIS A 223 0.07 -14.03 3.36
C HIS A 223 -0.88 -15.09 3.96
N VAL A 224 -2.20 -14.87 3.87
CA VAL A 224 -3.25 -15.80 4.37
C VAL A 224 -3.91 -16.54 3.20
N ALA A 225 -4.21 -15.82 2.12
CA ALA A 225 -4.87 -16.35 0.94
C ALA A 225 -3.95 -16.31 -0.29
N THR A 226 -4.20 -17.17 -1.26
CA THR A 226 -3.38 -17.25 -2.49
C THR A 226 -4.20 -17.11 -3.77
N ILE A 227 -5.52 -17.23 -3.63
CA ILE A 227 -6.50 -17.18 -4.71
C ILE A 227 -7.51 -16.13 -4.28
N GLY A 228 -7.73 -15.15 -5.15
CA GLY A 228 -8.82 -14.19 -4.99
C GLY A 228 -10.09 -14.73 -5.62
N HIS A 229 -11.19 -14.07 -5.31
CA HIS A 229 -12.46 -14.42 -5.89
C HIS A 229 -13.30 -13.18 -6.17
N ILE A 230 -14.15 -13.30 -7.20
CA ILE A 230 -15.12 -12.30 -7.59
C ILE A 230 -16.48 -12.98 -7.53
N SER A 231 -17.38 -12.45 -6.70
CA SER A 231 -18.76 -12.93 -6.67
C SER A 231 -19.57 -12.20 -7.74
N VAL A 232 -20.41 -12.95 -8.45
CA VAL A 232 -21.40 -12.42 -9.38
C VAL A 232 -22.77 -12.62 -8.76
N LEU A 233 -23.38 -11.55 -8.28
CA LEU A 233 -24.73 -11.54 -7.74
C LEU A 233 -25.71 -11.04 -8.81
N ASP A 234 -26.97 -11.47 -8.73
CA ASP A 234 -28.04 -10.81 -9.48
C ASP A 234 -28.55 -9.54 -8.76
N LYS A 235 -29.43 -8.80 -9.43
CA LYS A 235 -30.07 -7.58 -8.89
C LYS A 235 -30.85 -7.77 -7.58
N THR A 236 -31.12 -9.01 -7.17
CA THR A 236 -31.79 -9.34 -5.89
C THR A 236 -30.80 -9.72 -4.79
N GLY A 237 -29.50 -9.83 -5.11
CA GLY A 237 -28.44 -10.22 -4.19
C GLY A 237 -28.18 -11.72 -4.16
N VAL A 238 -28.79 -12.51 -5.06
CA VAL A 238 -28.54 -13.95 -5.11
C VAL A 238 -27.21 -14.22 -5.83
N LEU A 239 -26.31 -14.92 -5.16
CA LEU A 239 -25.04 -15.38 -5.75
C LEU A 239 -25.31 -16.36 -6.90
N LYS A 240 -24.82 -16.03 -8.09
CA LYS A 240 -24.90 -16.89 -9.29
C LYS A 240 -23.60 -17.63 -9.53
N HIS A 241 -22.48 -16.91 -9.45
CA HIS A 241 -21.17 -17.45 -9.76
C HIS A 241 -20.10 -16.88 -8.85
N THR A 242 -19.05 -17.65 -8.65
CA THR A 242 -17.81 -17.18 -8.03
C THR A 242 -16.68 -17.45 -9.01
N LEU A 243 -16.07 -16.38 -9.51
CA LEU A 243 -14.90 -16.46 -10.37
C LEU A 243 -13.66 -16.47 -9.47
N GLN A 244 -12.72 -17.38 -9.70
CA GLN A 244 -11.42 -17.31 -9.05
C GLN A 244 -10.51 -16.39 -9.86
N VAL A 245 -9.57 -15.71 -9.19
CA VAL A 245 -8.53 -14.89 -9.83
C VAL A 245 -7.18 -15.14 -9.13
N PRO A 246 -6.03 -14.88 -9.79
CA PRO A 246 -4.76 -14.92 -9.09
C PRO A 246 -4.72 -13.80 -8.06
N GLY A 247 -4.20 -14.11 -6.88
CA GLY A 247 -4.03 -13.15 -5.81
C GLY A 247 -5.31 -12.79 -5.07
N PRO A 248 -5.27 -12.73 -3.74
CA PRO A 248 -6.44 -12.40 -2.94
C PRO A 248 -6.70 -10.89 -2.81
N GLU A 249 -5.81 -10.03 -3.31
CA GLU A 249 -5.86 -8.58 -3.10
C GLU A 249 -6.45 -7.88 -4.33
N ILE A 250 -7.75 -8.07 -4.57
CA ILE A 250 -8.44 -7.37 -5.67
C ILE A 250 -8.67 -5.92 -5.22
N THR A 251 -8.18 -4.95 -5.98
CA THR A 251 -8.26 -3.51 -5.61
C THR A 251 -9.13 -2.68 -6.55
N GLY A 252 -9.68 -3.29 -7.60
CA GLY A 252 -10.57 -2.59 -8.51
C GLY A 252 -11.08 -3.48 -9.63
N LEU A 253 -12.27 -3.13 -10.11
CA LEU A 253 -12.97 -3.79 -11.21
C LEU A 253 -13.43 -2.75 -12.21
N CYS A 254 -13.31 -3.04 -13.50
CA CYS A 254 -13.85 -2.22 -14.57
C CYS A 254 -14.55 -3.09 -15.62
N LEU A 255 -15.71 -2.65 -16.10
CA LEU A 255 -16.44 -3.28 -17.18
C LEU A 255 -16.20 -2.52 -18.48
N ARG A 256 -15.88 -3.25 -19.54
CA ARG A 256 -15.83 -2.73 -20.92
C ARG A 256 -16.85 -3.47 -21.77
N TYR A 257 -17.59 -2.73 -22.59
CA TYR A 257 -18.55 -3.29 -23.53
C TYR A 257 -17.97 -3.33 -24.94
N ALA A 258 -17.96 -4.50 -25.59
CA ALA A 258 -17.42 -4.65 -26.95
C ALA A 258 -18.51 -5.16 -27.93
N PRO A 259 -18.59 -4.63 -29.17
CA PRO A 259 -19.51 -5.12 -30.20
C PRO A 259 -19.10 -6.50 -30.75
N ARG A 260 -20.11 -7.32 -31.07
CA ARG A 260 -20.07 -8.76 -31.40
C ARG A 260 -19.06 -9.25 -32.46
N HIS A 261 -18.51 -8.38 -33.31
CA HIS A 261 -17.76 -8.79 -34.50
C HIS A 261 -16.29 -9.19 -34.26
N LEU A 262 -15.80 -9.19 -33.01
CA LEU A 262 -14.39 -9.48 -32.72
C LEU A 262 -14.13 -10.76 -31.91
N LEU A 263 -15.13 -11.47 -31.39
CA LEU A 263 -14.88 -12.63 -30.52
C LEU A 263 -15.93 -13.74 -30.69
N SER A 264 -15.56 -14.78 -31.45
CA SER A 264 -16.04 -16.14 -31.22
C SER A 264 -15.14 -16.77 -30.16
N LEU A 265 -15.68 -17.29 -29.06
CA LEU A 265 -15.25 -18.54 -28.42
C LEU A 265 -15.95 -18.72 -27.08
N GLU A 266 -16.24 -19.99 -26.83
CA GLU A 266 -16.99 -20.55 -25.72
C GLU A 266 -16.27 -20.34 -24.38
N THR A 267 -17.07 -20.18 -23.34
CA THR A 267 -16.69 -19.97 -21.94
C THR A 267 -15.98 -21.18 -21.36
N ASP A 268 -14.73 -21.00 -20.94
CA ASP A 268 -14.08 -21.84 -19.91
C ASP A 268 -12.95 -21.05 -19.20
N LEU A 269 -13.06 -20.99 -17.87
CA LEU A 269 -12.22 -20.22 -16.94
C LEU A 269 -11.07 -21.10 -16.43
N ILE A 270 -9.84 -20.89 -16.91
CA ILE A 270 -8.62 -21.49 -16.32
C ILE A 270 -7.57 -20.39 -16.18
N ILE A 271 -7.07 -20.22 -14.96
CA ILE A 271 -6.17 -19.13 -14.61
C ILE A 271 -4.87 -19.72 -14.05
N LYS A 272 -3.73 -19.29 -14.61
CA LYS A 272 -2.39 -19.65 -14.14
C LYS A 272 -1.52 -18.40 -14.10
N SER A 273 -1.18 -17.93 -12.90
CA SER A 273 -0.20 -16.85 -12.68
C SER A 273 1.19 -17.44 -12.42
N ARG A 274 2.20 -16.91 -13.12
CA ARG A 274 3.63 -17.09 -12.79
C ARG A 274 4.28 -15.70 -12.67
N ARG A 275 4.72 -15.41 -11.44
CA ARG A 275 5.73 -14.44 -10.99
C ARG A 275 5.44 -12.93 -11.17
N SER A 276 5.24 -12.29 -10.00
CA SER A 276 5.69 -10.96 -9.55
C SER A 276 5.64 -9.84 -10.57
N HIS A 277 4.63 -8.94 -10.48
CA HIS A 277 4.51 -7.48 -10.74
C HIS A 277 3.01 -7.13 -10.63
N SER A 278 2.61 -5.91 -10.25
CA SER A 278 1.18 -5.50 -10.25
C SER A 278 0.55 -5.70 -11.63
N ILE A 279 -0.49 -6.53 -11.70
CA ILE A 279 -1.07 -7.02 -12.94
C ILE A 279 -2.54 -6.64 -12.99
N CYS A 280 -2.96 -6.08 -14.13
CA CYS A 280 -4.37 -6.01 -14.51
C CYS A 280 -4.70 -7.20 -15.43
N TYR A 281 -5.74 -7.96 -15.10
CA TYR A 281 -6.22 -9.10 -15.87
C TYR A 281 -7.46 -8.70 -16.66
N GLY A 282 -7.45 -8.90 -17.97
CA GLY A 282 -8.68 -8.94 -18.77
C GLY A 282 -9.33 -10.32 -18.64
N ILE A 283 -10.46 -10.40 -17.93
CA ILE A 283 -11.30 -11.60 -17.88
C ILE A 283 -12.36 -11.48 -18.98
N PHE A 284 -12.31 -12.40 -19.94
CA PHE A 284 -13.29 -12.52 -21.03
C PHE A 284 -14.37 -13.52 -20.61
N GLY A 285 -15.64 -13.09 -20.57
CA GLY A 285 -16.75 -13.96 -20.22
C GLY A 285 -18.00 -13.68 -21.06
N LYS A 286 -18.69 -14.74 -21.49
CA LYS A 286 -20.03 -14.67 -22.06
C LYS A 286 -21.02 -14.94 -20.93
N PHE A 287 -21.75 -13.92 -20.48
CA PHE A 287 -22.77 -14.04 -19.44
C PHE A 287 -24.14 -14.16 -20.11
N ASP A 288 -24.46 -15.36 -20.62
CA ASP A 288 -25.76 -15.69 -21.18
C ASP A 288 -26.75 -15.98 -20.03
N SER A 289 -27.75 -15.12 -19.83
CA SER A 289 -28.97 -15.52 -19.13
C SER A 289 -29.90 -16.19 -20.15
N LEU A 290 -30.23 -17.46 -19.92
CA LEU A 290 -31.24 -18.19 -20.68
C LEU A 290 -32.56 -17.41 -20.77
N HIS A 291 -33.10 -17.34 -22.00
CA HIS A 291 -34.45 -16.94 -22.43
C HIS A 291 -34.68 -15.45 -22.77
N SER A 292 -34.52 -15.09 -24.04
CA SER A 292 -35.65 -14.91 -24.99
C SER A 292 -35.17 -14.22 -26.28
N HIS A 293 -35.68 -14.69 -27.42
CA HIS A 293 -35.37 -14.18 -28.74
C HIS A 293 -35.99 -12.78 -28.95
N SER A 294 -35.15 -11.75 -29.06
CA SER A 294 -35.42 -10.61 -29.94
C SER A 294 -34.12 -9.88 -30.27
N ALA A 295 -33.85 -9.71 -31.55
CA ALA A 295 -32.65 -9.10 -32.08
C ALA A 295 -32.56 -7.60 -31.75
N ILE A 296 -31.59 -7.19 -30.92
CA ILE A 296 -30.91 -5.88 -30.89
C ILE A 296 -29.59 -6.07 -30.10
N SER A 297 -28.45 -5.80 -30.77
CA SER A 297 -27.06 -5.66 -30.26
C SER A 297 -26.70 -6.28 -28.89
N ASP A 298 -26.27 -7.54 -28.89
CA ASP A 298 -25.70 -8.19 -27.71
C ASP A 298 -24.25 -7.71 -27.43
N LEU A 299 -24.08 -6.96 -26.33
CA LEU A 299 -22.81 -6.47 -25.79
C LEU A 299 -22.08 -7.58 -24.99
N TYR A 300 -20.80 -7.81 -25.27
CA TYR A 300 -19.90 -8.59 -24.40
C TYR A 300 -19.38 -7.71 -23.26
N CYS A 301 -19.23 -8.27 -22.06
CA CYS A 301 -18.67 -7.56 -20.90
C CYS A 301 -17.26 -8.09 -20.60
N LEU A 302 -16.25 -7.23 -20.76
CA LEU A 302 -14.88 -7.51 -20.39
C LEU A 302 -14.64 -6.98 -18.97
N LEU A 303 -14.24 -7.86 -18.05
CA LEU A 303 -13.94 -7.47 -16.67
C LEU A 303 -12.42 -7.31 -16.52
N TYR A 304 -11.95 -6.07 -16.37
CA TYR A 304 -10.58 -5.80 -15.98
C TYR A 304 -10.45 -5.89 -14.47
N VAL A 305 -9.55 -6.75 -13.98
CA VAL A 305 -9.29 -6.99 -12.55
C VAL A 305 -7.87 -6.56 -12.24
N ILE A 306 -7.68 -5.63 -11.32
CA ILE A 306 -6.33 -5.28 -10.86
C ILE A 306 -6.00 -6.09 -9.62
N GLU A 307 -4.89 -6.84 -9.68
CA GLU A 307 -4.24 -7.53 -8.57
C GLU A 307 -2.97 -6.75 -8.18
N ILE A 308 -2.81 -6.50 -6.88
CA ILE A 308 -1.50 -6.19 -6.31
C ILE A 308 -0.79 -7.51 -6.06
N SER A 309 0.22 -7.83 -6.86
CA SER A 309 1.10 -8.97 -6.56
C SER A 309 2.23 -8.51 -5.63
N ASP A 310 1.93 -8.17 -4.39
CA ASP A 310 2.98 -8.11 -3.36
C ASP A 310 3.08 -9.50 -2.75
N SER A 311 4.00 -10.31 -3.29
CA SER A 311 4.35 -11.58 -2.65
C SER A 311 5.19 -11.30 -1.42
N PHE A 312 4.54 -11.09 -0.27
CA PHE A 312 5.12 -11.36 1.04
C PHE A 312 4.55 -12.69 1.55
N LYS A 313 5.29 -13.78 1.32
CA LYS A 313 4.99 -15.09 1.93
C LYS A 313 6.08 -15.51 2.89
N LEU A 314 5.74 -15.48 4.16
CA LEU A 314 6.25 -16.41 5.16
C LEU A 314 5.73 -17.82 4.85
N ARG A 315 6.64 -18.79 4.74
CA ARG A 315 6.47 -20.11 5.36
C ARG A 315 7.83 -20.76 5.58
N ASN A 316 8.11 -21.06 6.85
CA ASN A 316 9.13 -22.02 7.26
C ASN A 316 8.92 -23.33 6.50
N LEU A 317 9.93 -23.74 5.74
CA LEU A 317 10.40 -25.12 5.62
C LEU A 317 11.75 -25.05 4.92
N ALA A 318 12.74 -25.66 5.55
CA ALA A 318 14.03 -25.94 4.97
C ALA A 318 13.86 -26.65 3.61
N SER A 319 14.19 -25.96 2.51
CA SER A 319 14.85 -26.53 1.33
C SER A 319 15.17 -25.42 0.35
N SER A 320 16.42 -25.43 -0.08
CA SER A 320 17.17 -24.49 -0.91
C SER A 320 16.49 -24.01 -2.20
N GLU A 321 16.91 -22.80 -2.62
CA GLU A 321 16.84 -22.21 -3.98
C GLU A 321 15.54 -21.53 -4.44
N MET A 322 15.46 -20.19 -4.30
CA MET A 322 15.04 -19.21 -5.33
C MET A 322 14.59 -17.85 -4.75
N ALA A 323 15.47 -17.16 -4.02
CA ALA A 323 15.36 -15.73 -3.69
C ALA A 323 16.46 -14.94 -4.40
N SER A 324 16.13 -14.08 -5.38
CA SER A 324 17.12 -13.12 -5.91
C SER A 324 16.43 -11.94 -6.62
N GLY A 325 16.38 -10.77 -5.96
CA GLY A 325 15.93 -9.52 -6.59
C GLY A 325 16.32 -8.26 -5.83
N PHE A 326 16.13 -8.20 -4.50
CA PHE A 326 16.38 -6.99 -3.70
C PHE A 326 17.48 -7.13 -2.62
N GLY A 327 18.10 -8.30 -2.51
CA GLY A 327 19.07 -8.53 -1.43
C GLY A 327 18.42 -8.60 -0.05
N GLU A 328 19.22 -8.63 1.00
CA GLU A 328 18.79 -8.72 2.40
C GLU A 328 18.69 -7.32 3.01
N LEU A 329 17.53 -6.97 3.60
CA LEU A 329 17.33 -5.70 4.31
C LEU A 329 17.67 -5.83 5.79
N VAL A 330 18.57 -4.97 6.27
CA VAL A 330 19.11 -5.03 7.62
C VAL A 330 18.88 -3.70 8.33
N LEU A 331 18.11 -3.69 9.40
CA LEU A 331 17.97 -2.53 10.29
C LEU A 331 19.15 -2.50 11.27
N VAL A 332 19.76 -1.34 11.43
CA VAL A 332 20.83 -1.10 12.40
C VAL A 332 20.40 0.01 13.35
N VAL A 333 20.33 -0.30 14.63
CA VAL A 333 19.78 0.56 15.70
C VAL A 333 20.55 0.39 17.00
N GLY A 334 20.42 1.36 17.91
CA GLY A 334 20.97 1.26 19.25
C GLY A 334 20.79 2.56 20.02
N ASP A 335 21.29 2.58 21.26
CA ASP A 335 21.29 3.75 22.14
C ASP A 335 19.90 4.38 22.26
N SER A 336 18.88 3.55 22.47
CA SER A 336 17.50 4.00 22.71
C SER A 336 17.38 4.68 24.06
N HIS A 337 18.03 4.11 25.09
CA HIS A 337 17.98 4.58 26.48
C HIS A 337 16.56 4.78 27.03
N ILE A 338 15.58 4.02 26.55
CA ILE A 338 14.21 4.04 27.08
C ILE A 338 14.14 3.10 28.30
N PRO A 339 13.58 3.53 29.45
CA PRO A 339 12.92 4.82 29.71
C PRO A 339 13.83 5.88 30.35
N HIS A 340 15.12 5.60 30.57
CA HIS A 340 15.97 6.44 31.44
C HIS A 340 16.32 7.81 30.85
N ARG A 341 16.56 7.91 29.53
CA ARG A 341 16.96 9.17 28.85
C ARG A 341 16.00 9.60 27.75
N ALA A 342 15.07 8.73 27.36
CA ALA A 342 14.03 9.03 26.38
C ALA A 342 12.73 8.31 26.78
N GLY A 343 11.58 8.94 26.50
CA GLY A 343 10.27 8.35 26.81
C GLY A 343 9.77 7.36 25.75
N SER A 344 10.14 7.57 24.49
CA SER A 344 9.76 6.71 23.37
C SER A 344 10.63 6.97 22.14
N ILE A 345 10.65 6.04 21.19
CA ILE A 345 11.17 6.30 19.83
C ILE A 345 10.27 7.37 19.18
N PRO A 346 10.80 8.35 18.43
CA PRO A 346 9.99 9.34 17.74
C PRO A 346 8.92 8.69 16.84
N GLU A 347 7.69 9.22 16.86
CA GLU A 347 6.53 8.64 16.17
C GLU A 347 6.79 8.44 14.66
N LYS A 348 7.51 9.39 14.04
CA LYS A 348 7.91 9.30 12.63
C LYS A 348 8.77 8.07 12.34
N PHE A 349 9.66 7.70 13.25
CA PHE A 349 10.46 6.48 13.11
C PHE A 349 9.64 5.23 13.41
N GLN A 350 8.77 5.24 14.42
CA GLN A 350 7.89 4.10 14.71
C GLN A 350 7.05 3.70 13.49
N LYS A 351 6.51 4.69 12.76
CA LYS A 351 5.75 4.46 11.52
C LYS A 351 6.60 3.85 10.39
N MET A 352 7.93 4.03 10.42
CA MET A 352 8.86 3.49 9.42
C MET A 352 9.38 2.09 9.78
N LEU A 353 9.45 1.77 11.07
CA LEU A 353 9.90 0.48 11.59
C LEU A 353 8.75 -0.53 11.60
N VAL A 354 8.29 -0.90 10.41
CA VAL A 354 7.18 -1.85 10.24
C VAL A 354 7.70 -3.30 10.28
N PRO A 355 7.14 -4.15 11.16
CA PRO A 355 7.46 -5.58 11.21
C PRO A 355 7.35 -6.29 9.86
N GLY A 356 8.20 -7.30 9.66
CA GLY A 356 8.12 -8.19 8.50
C GLY A 356 8.90 -7.73 7.27
N LYS A 357 9.18 -6.42 7.10
CA LYS A 357 10.01 -5.92 5.97
C LYS A 357 11.52 -6.03 6.23
N ILE A 358 11.93 -6.10 7.49
CA ILE A 358 13.33 -6.14 7.91
C ILE A 358 13.76 -7.60 8.09
N HIS A 359 14.77 -8.04 7.35
CA HIS A 359 15.25 -9.43 7.39
C HIS A 359 16.18 -9.69 8.58
N HIS A 360 16.94 -8.67 8.98
CA HIS A 360 17.83 -8.70 10.14
C HIS A 360 17.75 -7.40 10.92
N VAL A 361 17.77 -7.47 12.25
CA VAL A 361 17.95 -6.33 13.13
C VAL A 361 19.29 -6.47 13.83
N LEU A 362 20.18 -5.50 13.66
CA LEU A 362 21.47 -5.41 14.34
C LEU A 362 21.37 -4.30 15.38
N CYS A 363 21.36 -4.69 16.64
CA CYS A 363 21.25 -3.78 17.77
C CYS A 363 22.61 -3.63 18.47
N THR A 364 23.12 -2.40 18.57
CA THR A 364 24.39 -2.11 19.23
C THR A 364 24.28 -2.04 20.76
N GLY A 365 23.09 -2.20 21.35
CA GLY A 365 22.88 -2.16 22.81
C GLY A 365 22.33 -0.83 23.33
N ASN A 366 22.30 -0.68 24.65
CA ASN A 366 21.68 0.44 25.40
C ASN A 366 20.18 0.60 25.11
N MET A 367 19.46 -0.53 25.14
CA MET A 367 17.99 -0.54 25.11
C MET A 367 17.39 -0.52 26.53
N ILE A 368 18.19 -0.83 27.56
CA ILE A 368 17.88 -0.80 28.99
C ILE A 368 16.85 -1.84 29.44
N CYS A 369 15.62 -1.83 28.90
CA CYS A 369 14.56 -2.74 29.36
C CYS A 369 14.25 -3.89 28.41
N LYS A 370 13.69 -4.98 28.96
CA LYS A 370 13.34 -6.20 28.22
C LYS A 370 12.26 -5.94 27.17
N GLU A 371 11.34 -5.04 27.45
CA GLU A 371 10.25 -4.65 26.58
C GLU A 371 10.80 -4.08 25.26
N GLN A 372 11.82 -3.23 25.33
CA GLN A 372 12.48 -2.68 24.15
C GLN A 372 13.16 -3.75 23.30
N TYR A 373 13.78 -4.76 23.90
CA TYR A 373 14.31 -5.89 23.14
C TYR A 373 13.21 -6.77 22.52
N ASN A 374 12.06 -6.91 23.18
CA ASN A 374 10.91 -7.63 22.62
C ASN A 374 10.32 -6.89 21.42
N GLU A 375 10.29 -5.55 21.46
CA GLU A 375 9.89 -4.72 20.32
C GLU A 375 10.82 -4.95 19.13
N LEU A 376 12.15 -4.97 19.33
CA LEU A 376 13.10 -5.30 18.26
C LEU A 376 12.89 -6.71 17.70
N ARG A 377 12.58 -7.69 18.56
CA ARG A 377 12.24 -9.08 18.15
C ARG A 377 10.92 -9.17 17.39
N ALA A 378 9.99 -8.25 17.62
CA ALA A 378 8.78 -8.17 16.82
C ALA A 378 9.05 -7.65 15.40
N LEU A 379 10.10 -6.84 15.20
CA LEU A 379 10.45 -6.29 13.88
C LEU A 379 10.98 -7.34 12.90
N SER A 380 11.73 -8.33 13.39
CA SER A 380 12.37 -9.36 12.56
C SER A 380 12.61 -10.66 13.33
N ALA A 381 12.60 -11.80 12.61
CA ALA A 381 12.97 -13.09 13.19
C ALA A 381 14.48 -13.19 13.50
N ASN A 382 15.34 -12.46 12.76
CA ASN A 382 16.79 -12.49 12.94
C ASN A 382 17.28 -11.24 13.67
N VAL A 383 17.21 -11.27 15.00
CA VAL A 383 17.68 -10.16 15.84
C VAL A 383 19.03 -10.49 16.46
N HIS A 384 20.00 -9.62 16.22
CA HIS A 384 21.38 -9.74 16.67
C HIS A 384 21.68 -8.55 17.58
N ILE A 385 21.74 -8.82 18.88
CA ILE A 385 21.96 -7.81 19.93
C ILE A 385 23.32 -8.06 20.55
N VAL A 386 24.04 -6.99 20.85
CA VAL A 386 25.18 -6.97 21.76
C VAL A 386 24.85 -6.12 22.98
N SER A 387 25.53 -6.39 24.10
CA SER A 387 25.31 -5.65 25.34
C SER A 387 25.92 -4.24 25.27
N GLY A 388 25.13 -3.23 25.60
CA GLY A 388 25.61 -1.91 25.94
C GLY A 388 26.11 -1.82 27.39
N ASP A 389 26.76 -0.71 27.72
CA ASP A 389 27.28 -0.43 29.06
C ASP A 389 26.17 -0.03 30.07
N CYS A 390 25.00 0.38 29.57
CA CYS A 390 23.82 0.70 30.36
C CYS A 390 22.78 -0.45 30.41
N ASP A 391 23.08 -1.60 29.80
CA ASP A 391 22.20 -2.77 29.82
C ASP A 391 22.54 -3.67 31.02
N GLU A 392 21.90 -3.41 32.17
CA GLU A 392 22.10 -4.18 33.41
C GLU A 392 21.67 -5.66 33.25
N GLU A 393 22.48 -6.59 33.78
CA GLU A 393 22.22 -8.05 33.74
C GLU A 393 21.78 -8.59 32.37
N SER A 394 22.38 -8.07 31.30
CA SER A 394 22.03 -8.48 29.93
C SER A 394 22.54 -9.90 29.62
N ILE A 395 21.66 -10.73 29.04
CA ILE A 395 22.00 -12.07 28.51
C ILE A 395 22.74 -12.01 27.16
N PHE A 396 23.10 -10.81 26.69
CA PHE A 396 23.63 -10.58 25.35
C PHE A 396 25.16 -10.53 25.35
N PRO A 397 25.82 -11.04 24.29
CA PRO A 397 27.28 -11.04 24.21
C PRO A 397 27.83 -9.61 24.04
N GLU A 398 29.09 -9.39 24.45
CA GLU A 398 29.78 -8.11 24.24
C GLU A 398 30.06 -7.77 22.77
N SER A 399 30.21 -8.81 21.95
CA SER A 399 30.45 -8.69 20.51
C SER A 399 29.75 -9.82 19.76
N LYS A 400 29.38 -9.57 18.49
CA LYS A 400 28.75 -10.57 17.64
C LYS A 400 29.21 -10.41 16.21
N ILE A 401 29.47 -11.53 15.53
CA ILE A 401 29.74 -11.55 14.10
C ILE A 401 28.56 -12.26 13.42
N VAL A 402 28.01 -11.61 12.40
CA VAL A 402 26.92 -12.15 11.59
C VAL A 402 27.36 -12.13 10.15
N THR A 403 27.03 -13.19 9.40
CA THR A 403 27.26 -13.21 7.95
C THR A 403 25.92 -12.99 7.27
N ILE A 404 25.82 -11.93 6.46
CA ILE A 404 24.62 -11.57 5.71
C ILE A 404 25.05 -11.37 4.25
N GLY A 405 24.47 -12.13 3.32
CA GLY A 405 25.01 -12.29 1.97
C GLY A 405 26.50 -12.67 1.97
N GLN A 406 27.33 -11.88 1.28
CA GLN A 406 28.79 -12.10 1.17
C GLN A 406 29.61 -11.32 2.21
N PHE A 407 28.94 -10.64 3.15
CA PHE A 407 29.58 -9.72 4.09
C PHE A 407 29.64 -10.33 5.49
N ARG A 408 30.83 -10.28 6.09
CA ARG A 408 30.98 -10.49 7.53
C ARG A 408 30.76 -9.17 8.24
N ILE A 409 29.75 -9.11 9.10
CA ILE A 409 29.37 -7.91 9.83
C ILE A 409 29.66 -8.11 11.30
N GLY A 410 30.55 -7.30 11.86
CA GLY A 410 30.85 -7.26 13.29
C GLY A 410 29.98 -6.22 13.98
N ILE A 411 29.44 -6.58 15.15
CA ILE A 411 28.61 -5.72 15.98
C ILE A 411 29.27 -5.66 17.35
N ILE A 412 29.45 -4.44 17.86
CA ILE A 412 29.90 -4.15 19.22
C ILE A 412 29.18 -2.89 19.69
N HIS A 413 29.09 -2.69 21.01
CA HIS A 413 28.52 -1.44 21.49
C HIS A 413 29.48 -0.26 21.27
N GLY A 414 30.80 -0.46 21.40
CA GLY A 414 31.79 0.60 21.18
C GLY A 414 32.30 1.27 22.45
N HIS A 415 31.62 1.09 23.60
CA HIS A 415 32.18 1.46 24.93
C HIS A 415 33.51 0.75 25.22
N GLN A 416 33.71 -0.43 24.61
CA GLN A 416 34.92 -1.25 24.71
C GLN A 416 36.13 -0.63 23.98
N ILE A 417 35.95 0.42 23.17
CA ILE A 417 37.00 1.00 22.33
C ILE A 417 37.45 2.32 22.92
N ILE A 418 38.73 2.43 23.28
CA ILE A 418 39.31 3.67 23.80
C ILE A 418 40.44 4.09 22.86
N PRO A 419 40.42 5.32 22.30
CA PRO A 419 39.37 6.34 22.43
C PRO A 419 38.07 5.99 21.68
N TRP A 420 36.91 6.40 22.21
CA TRP A 420 35.61 6.11 21.59
C TRP A 420 35.51 6.71 20.18
N GLY A 421 35.09 5.90 19.21
CA GLY A 421 34.94 6.33 17.82
C GLY A 421 36.25 6.61 17.08
N ASP A 422 37.43 6.36 17.69
CA ASP A 422 38.72 6.58 17.04
C ASP A 422 38.88 5.64 15.81
N PRO A 423 39.11 6.18 14.60
CA PRO A 423 39.20 5.37 13.40
C PRO A 423 40.33 4.33 13.41
N LEU A 424 41.44 4.53 14.13
CA LEU A 424 42.53 3.54 14.17
C LEU A 424 42.18 2.36 15.08
N SER A 425 41.59 2.66 16.24
CA SER A 425 41.11 1.69 17.20
C SER A 425 39.98 0.84 16.61
N LEU A 426 39.04 1.47 15.89
CA LEU A 426 38.00 0.78 15.13
C LEU A 426 38.60 -0.17 14.07
N SER A 427 39.61 0.27 13.31
CA SER A 427 40.31 -0.59 12.34
C SER A 427 41.00 -1.77 13.03
N ALA A 428 41.61 -1.59 14.21
CA ALA A 428 42.21 -2.68 14.96
C ALA A 428 41.17 -3.74 15.38
N VAL A 429 40.00 -3.32 15.87
CA VAL A 429 38.91 -4.21 16.23
C VAL A 429 38.31 -4.91 15.00
N GLN A 430 38.09 -4.18 13.91
CA GLN A 430 37.62 -4.76 12.65
C GLN A 430 38.57 -5.87 12.16
N ARG A 431 39.89 -5.65 12.20
CA ARG A 431 40.89 -6.66 11.84
C ARG A 431 40.88 -7.85 12.79
N LYS A 432 40.80 -7.60 14.11
CA LYS A 432 40.70 -8.64 15.14
C LYS A 432 39.47 -9.54 14.93
N MET A 433 38.32 -8.94 14.59
CA MET A 433 37.08 -9.67 14.30
C MET A 433 37.06 -10.25 12.88
N ASN A 434 37.95 -9.80 12.00
CA ASN A 434 38.04 -10.16 10.60
C ASN A 434 36.70 -9.98 9.87
N VAL A 435 36.16 -8.75 9.92
CA VAL A 435 34.84 -8.41 9.34
C VAL A 435 34.96 -7.43 8.18
N ASP A 436 34.03 -7.47 7.23
CA ASP A 436 33.98 -6.52 6.11
C ASP A 436 33.34 -5.19 6.53
N ILE A 437 32.36 -5.28 7.42
CA ILE A 437 31.59 -4.17 7.96
C ILE A 437 31.68 -4.23 9.48
N LEU A 438 32.13 -3.15 10.13
CA LEU A 438 32.09 -3.02 11.58
C LEU A 438 31.00 -2.01 11.95
N ILE A 439 30.06 -2.45 12.77
CA ILE A 439 28.98 -1.65 13.32
C ILE A 439 29.26 -1.42 14.81
N THR A 440 29.31 -0.15 15.19
CA THR A 440 29.51 0.30 16.58
C THR A 440 28.37 1.19 17.01
N GLY A 441 28.13 1.36 18.31
CA GLY A 441 27.27 2.40 18.86
C GLY A 441 28.06 3.26 19.84
N HIS A 442 27.42 3.61 20.96
CA HIS A 442 28.00 4.31 22.11
C HIS A 442 28.34 5.77 21.82
N THR A 443 28.66 6.18 20.59
CA THR A 443 29.00 7.58 20.30
C THR A 443 27.79 8.50 20.26
N HIS A 444 26.58 7.94 20.09
CA HIS A 444 25.31 8.67 19.83
C HIS A 444 25.38 9.59 18.59
N GLN A 445 26.39 9.43 17.74
CA GLN A 445 26.55 10.19 16.50
C GLN A 445 26.52 9.24 15.32
N CYS A 446 25.52 9.41 14.44
CA CYS A 446 25.44 8.58 13.26
C CYS A 446 26.62 8.86 12.32
N SER A 447 27.30 7.81 11.88
CA SER A 447 28.41 7.92 10.93
C SER A 447 28.46 6.72 10.00
N VAL A 448 28.82 6.95 8.75
CA VAL A 448 29.07 5.90 7.75
C VAL A 448 30.31 6.31 6.98
N HIS A 449 31.38 5.52 7.05
CA HIS A 449 32.63 5.84 6.36
C HIS A 449 33.42 4.59 5.96
N THR A 450 34.27 4.75 4.96
CA THR A 450 35.14 3.69 4.45
C THR A 450 36.57 3.98 4.84
N LYS A 451 37.27 2.97 5.37
CA LYS A 451 38.70 3.06 5.71
C LYS A 451 39.39 1.75 5.36
N GLU A 452 40.50 1.85 4.62
CA GLU A 452 41.30 0.69 4.17
C GLU A 452 40.46 -0.40 3.47
N GLY A 453 39.47 0.02 2.67
CA GLY A 453 38.59 -0.89 1.94
C GLY A 453 37.58 -1.64 2.84
N LYS A 454 37.47 -1.30 4.11
CA LYS A 454 36.47 -1.80 5.07
C LYS A 454 35.48 -0.70 5.43
N TRP A 455 34.28 -1.11 5.84
CA TRP A 455 33.18 -0.18 6.08
C TRP A 455 32.84 -0.09 7.56
N PHE A 456 32.67 1.13 8.06
CA PHE A 456 32.43 1.42 9.46
C PHE A 456 31.13 2.20 9.59
N LEU A 457 30.23 1.72 10.44
CA LEU A 457 28.92 2.34 10.66
C LEU A 457 28.65 2.53 12.14
N ASP A 458 28.06 3.65 12.47
CA ASP A 458 27.42 3.92 13.76
C ASP A 458 25.99 4.39 13.49
N PRO A 459 24.94 3.71 14.00
CA PRO A 459 23.57 4.12 13.77
C PRO A 459 23.20 5.40 14.55
N GLY A 460 24.03 5.86 15.48
CA GLY A 460 23.69 6.90 16.42
C GLY A 460 22.69 6.41 17.46
N SER A 461 21.87 7.32 17.98
CA SER A 461 20.80 7.01 18.94
C SER A 461 19.44 7.07 18.24
N ILE A 462 18.67 5.99 18.30
CA ILE A 462 17.33 5.94 17.69
C ILE A 462 16.32 6.92 18.29
N THR A 463 16.56 7.35 19.53
CA THR A 463 15.74 8.33 20.25
C THR A 463 16.35 9.73 20.28
N GLY A 464 17.62 9.88 19.90
CA GLY A 464 18.39 11.12 20.12
C GLY A 464 18.74 11.34 21.59
N ALA A 465 18.81 10.27 22.39
CA ALA A 465 19.16 10.35 23.80
C ALA A 465 20.50 11.10 23.98
N MET A 466 20.56 12.04 24.91
CA MET A 466 21.78 12.81 25.13
C MET A 466 22.89 11.94 25.75
N LYS A 467 24.12 12.15 25.29
CA LYS A 467 25.35 11.64 25.91
C LYS A 467 26.21 12.82 26.38
N GLY A 468 26.76 12.71 27.58
CA GLY A 468 27.62 13.76 28.15
C GLY A 468 28.79 14.09 27.23
N GLY A 469 28.99 15.38 26.95
CA GLY A 469 30.05 15.89 26.08
C GLY A 469 29.65 16.16 24.63
N LEU A 470 28.45 15.77 24.20
CA LEU A 470 27.91 16.11 22.87
C LEU A 470 27.13 17.43 22.92
N LYS A 471 27.30 18.28 21.89
CA LYS A 471 26.53 19.52 21.74
C LYS A 471 25.09 19.25 21.26
N GLU A 472 24.93 18.32 20.33
CA GLU A 472 23.64 17.92 19.76
C GLU A 472 23.69 16.43 19.36
N ALA A 473 22.59 15.71 19.60
CA ALA A 473 22.39 14.33 19.14
C ALA A 473 21.02 14.26 18.45
N PHE A 474 20.99 13.89 17.17
CA PHE A 474 19.75 13.74 16.42
C PHE A 474 19.29 12.28 16.46
N PRO A 475 17.97 12.03 16.64
CA PRO A 475 17.42 10.69 16.51
C PRO A 475 17.80 10.11 15.14
N SER A 476 18.39 8.92 15.12
CA SER A 476 18.89 8.30 13.90
C SER A 476 18.91 6.78 13.91
N PHE A 477 18.80 6.19 12.72
CA PHE A 477 19.03 4.77 12.50
C PHE A 477 19.51 4.53 11.06
N VAL A 478 20.01 3.32 10.78
CA VAL A 478 20.51 2.96 9.45
C VAL A 478 19.78 1.73 8.92
N LEU A 479 19.40 1.77 7.64
CA LEU A 479 18.88 0.63 6.90
C LEU A 479 19.89 0.21 5.83
N LEU A 480 20.36 -1.02 5.87
CA LEU A 480 21.24 -1.59 4.86
C LEU A 480 20.43 -2.44 3.87
N ALA A 481 20.71 -2.28 2.59
CA ALA A 481 20.28 -3.19 1.54
C ALA A 481 21.50 -3.93 1.00
N ILE A 482 21.60 -5.23 1.28
CA ILE A 482 22.75 -6.08 0.93
C ILE A 482 22.40 -6.95 -0.26
N GLN A 483 22.97 -6.68 -1.43
CA GLN A 483 22.72 -7.46 -2.65
C GLN A 483 24.04 -7.90 -3.29
N GLY A 484 24.29 -9.21 -3.28
CA GLY A 484 25.53 -9.78 -3.82
C GLY A 484 26.76 -9.21 -3.09
N ALA A 485 27.66 -8.58 -3.84
CA ALA A 485 28.87 -7.93 -3.32
C ALA A 485 28.70 -6.41 -3.08
N LYS A 486 27.46 -5.89 -3.08
CA LYS A 486 27.16 -4.47 -2.85
C LYS A 486 26.26 -4.31 -1.62
N VAL A 487 26.56 -3.31 -0.79
CA VAL A 487 25.70 -2.81 0.28
C VAL A 487 25.39 -1.34 0.06
N VAL A 488 24.13 -0.96 0.27
CA VAL A 488 23.68 0.42 0.31
C VAL A 488 23.19 0.73 1.71
N ALA A 489 23.73 1.75 2.36
CA ALA A 489 23.23 2.28 3.63
C ALA A 489 22.35 3.49 3.37
N PHE A 490 21.14 3.45 3.93
CA PHE A 490 20.24 4.59 4.06
C PHE A 490 20.26 5.03 5.51
N VAL A 491 20.80 6.22 5.76
CA VAL A 491 20.86 6.83 7.08
C VAL A 491 19.66 7.75 7.23
N TYR A 492 18.86 7.52 8.27
CA TYR A 492 17.71 8.36 8.61
C TYR A 492 18.05 9.19 9.83
N GLU A 493 17.95 10.51 9.73
CA GLU A 493 18.15 11.45 10.85
C GLU A 493 16.91 12.34 10.99
N LEU A 494 16.43 12.54 12.23
CA LEU A 494 15.33 13.47 12.51
C LEU A 494 15.90 14.84 12.91
N LYS A 495 15.79 15.83 12.02
CA LYS A 495 16.30 17.21 12.22
C LYS A 495 15.14 18.20 12.06
N ASN A 496 14.90 19.04 13.08
CA ASN A 496 13.82 20.04 13.07
C ASN A 496 12.46 19.45 12.64
N ASP A 497 12.12 18.30 13.20
CA ASP A 497 10.91 17.53 12.90
C ASP A 497 10.80 17.03 11.44
N ASN A 498 11.88 17.05 10.67
CA ASN A 498 11.94 16.48 9.32
C ASN A 498 12.87 15.27 9.28
N VAL A 499 12.44 14.19 8.64
CA VAL A 499 13.29 13.02 8.42
C VAL A 499 14.15 13.27 7.20
N VAL A 500 15.45 13.44 7.43
CA VAL A 500 16.47 13.60 6.39
C VAL A 500 17.08 12.22 6.11
N VAL A 501 17.15 11.85 4.83
CA VAL A 501 17.71 10.57 4.40
C VAL A 501 18.97 10.81 3.59
N SER A 502 20.08 10.20 4.01
CA SER A 502 21.31 10.17 3.22
C SER A 502 21.66 8.75 2.79
N LYS A 503 22.35 8.63 1.65
CA LYS A 503 22.65 7.36 1.01
C LYS A 503 24.15 7.20 0.83
N SER A 504 24.70 6.07 1.26
CA SER A 504 26.09 5.66 1.04
C SER A 504 26.16 4.25 0.48
N GLU A 505 27.17 3.95 -0.34
CA GLU A 505 27.32 2.63 -0.96
C GLU A 505 28.71 2.05 -0.69
N TYR A 506 28.77 0.76 -0.44
CA TYR A 506 29.99 -0.02 -0.28
C TYR A 506 29.94 -1.24 -1.18
N LYS A 507 31.04 -1.52 -1.90
CA LYS A 507 31.18 -2.70 -2.73
C LYS A 507 32.41 -3.46 -2.28
N LYS A 508 32.24 -4.76 -2.01
CA LYS A 508 33.35 -5.64 -1.69
C LYS A 508 34.17 -5.86 -2.97
N SER A 509 35.46 -5.53 -2.91
CA SER A 509 36.40 -5.90 -3.96
C SER A 509 36.51 -7.43 -3.96
N THR A 510 36.17 -8.04 -5.10
CA THR A 510 36.35 -9.49 -5.34
C THR A 510 37.79 -9.91 -5.24
#